data_AF-A0A939L579-F1
#
_entry.id   AF-A0A939L579-F1
#
_cell.length_a   1.000
_cell.length_b   1.000
_cell.length_c   1.000
_cell.angle_alpha   90.00
_cell.angle_beta   90.00
_cell.angle_gamma   90.00
#
_symmetry.space_group_name_H-M   'P 1'
#
loop_
_entity.id
_entity.type
_entity.pdbx_description
1 polymer ?
#
loop_
_entity_poly.entity_id
_entity_poly.type
_entity_poly.pdbx_seq_one_letter_code
_entity_poly.pdbx_strand_id
1 'polypeptide(L)'
;MSATAEPAEVPELTARPDPVAPRTPAEAVALLSDRRATGALHGPLGSLYLVDGLVTAAESPRAPGLADLLTGCGRTTPGDWTELLRLHGPQGRVGEALVDRRLLTRGELELGHLGTLFDAAYFVLADRAGGTWRYEPDARHWLGAVAAVDPARLRREAERRRRLLDRIWPWPQLDTEPVRPVEHNRRPSHRPPGRRRRELLDHADGRRTPADLARLLGRSGFGVTADVRR
;
A
#
# COMPACT_ATOMS: atom_id res chain seq x y z
N MET A 1 60.05 24.77 44.85
CA MET A 1 59.52 24.97 43.48
C MET A 1 59.19 23.60 42.91
N SER A 2 57.96 23.13 43.10
CA SER A 2 57.48 21.90 42.47
C SER A 2 56.15 22.21 41.83
N ALA A 3 56.14 22.24 40.50
CA ALA A 3 54.96 22.50 39.69
C ALA A 3 54.14 21.21 39.57
N THR A 4 52.91 21.26 40.09
CA THR A 4 51.89 20.23 39.90
C THR A 4 51.39 20.32 38.46
N ALA A 5 51.59 19.27 37.68
CA ALA A 5 50.99 19.13 36.35
C ALA A 5 49.53 18.66 36.50
N GLU A 6 48.62 19.49 36.00
CA GLU A 6 47.19 19.24 35.88
C GLU A 6 46.93 18.24 34.73
N PRO A 7 46.13 17.17 34.91
CA PRO A 7 45.87 16.24 33.82
C PRO A 7 44.84 16.84 32.86
N ALA A 8 45.21 16.88 31.58
CA ALA A 8 44.33 17.29 30.49
C ALA A 8 43.11 16.35 30.39
N GLU A 9 41.93 16.94 30.58
CA GLU A 9 40.63 16.30 30.38
C GLU A 9 40.46 15.99 28.89
N VAL A 10 40.43 14.70 28.56
CA VAL A 10 40.13 14.21 27.20
C VAL A 10 38.64 14.42 26.96
N PRO A 11 38.20 15.17 25.93
CA PRO A 11 36.78 15.34 25.68
C PRO A 11 36.19 14.00 25.26
N GLU A 12 35.28 13.51 26.09
CA GLU A 12 34.45 12.33 25.86
C GLU A 12 33.67 12.56 24.55
N LEU A 13 34.11 11.89 23.49
CA LEU A 13 33.47 11.88 22.19
C LEU A 13 32.07 11.30 22.40
N THR A 14 31.07 12.18 22.55
CA THR A 14 29.66 11.82 22.73
C THR A 14 29.29 10.77 21.68
N ALA A 15 29.21 9.51 22.11
CA ALA A 15 28.79 8.41 21.27
C ALA A 15 27.44 8.80 20.67
N ARG A 16 27.36 8.86 19.34
CA ARG A 16 26.07 9.00 18.67
C ARG A 16 25.20 7.86 19.20
N PRO A 17 24.01 8.14 19.75
CA PRO A 17 23.14 7.07 20.24
C PRO A 17 22.96 6.08 19.10
N ASP A 18 23.14 4.78 19.38
CA ASP A 18 22.85 3.73 18.43
C ASP A 18 21.46 4.00 17.82
N PRO A 19 21.31 3.95 16.48
CA PRO A 19 20.05 4.29 15.85
C PRO A 19 18.98 3.33 16.41
N VAL A 20 18.05 3.91 17.18
CA VAL A 20 16.92 3.19 17.76
C VAL A 20 16.26 2.39 16.65
N ALA A 21 16.18 1.07 16.83
CA ALA A 21 15.57 0.19 15.84
C ALA A 21 14.16 0.70 15.52
N PRO A 22 13.77 0.78 14.23
CA PRO A 22 12.47 1.32 13.86
C PRO A 22 11.36 0.49 14.49
N ARG A 23 10.40 1.17 15.12
CA ARG A 23 9.27 0.57 15.86
C ARG A 23 7.99 0.53 15.05
N THR A 24 7.99 1.12 13.85
CA THR A 24 6.85 1.11 12.94
C THR A 24 7.34 0.90 11.51
N PRO A 25 6.48 0.42 10.59
CA PRO A 25 6.82 0.34 9.17
C PRO A 25 7.21 1.71 8.60
N ALA A 26 6.57 2.79 9.07
CA ALA A 26 6.87 4.14 8.61
C ALA A 26 8.27 4.60 9.00
N GLU A 27 8.71 4.30 10.24
CA GLU A 27 10.08 4.56 10.69
C GLU A 27 11.09 3.69 9.93
N ALA A 28 10.77 2.42 9.68
CA ALA A 28 11.65 1.50 8.95
C ALA A 28 11.87 1.96 7.50
N VAL A 29 10.80 2.36 6.80
CA VAL A 29 10.89 2.87 5.42
C VAL A 29 11.64 4.20 5.39
N ALA A 30 11.43 5.09 6.36
CA ALA A 30 12.18 6.35 6.43
C ALA A 30 13.68 6.09 6.61
N LEU A 31 14.06 5.17 7.51
CA LEU A 31 15.45 4.78 7.70
C LEU A 31 16.08 4.18 6.43
N LEU A 32 15.34 3.33 5.70
CA LEU A 32 15.77 2.77 4.43
C LEU A 32 15.91 3.85 3.34
N SER A 33 15.03 4.84 3.34
CA SER A 33 15.09 6.00 2.45
C SER A 33 16.34 6.84 2.67
N ASP A 34 16.64 7.17 3.93
CA ASP A 34 17.83 7.95 4.30
C ASP A 34 19.12 7.24 3.89
N ARG A 35 19.10 5.90 3.88
CA ARG A 35 20.20 5.05 3.41
C ARG A 35 20.21 4.79 1.91
N ARG A 36 19.27 5.38 1.15
CA ARG A 36 19.08 5.13 -0.28
C ARG A 36 18.95 3.64 -0.62
N ALA A 37 18.33 2.90 0.28
CA ALA A 37 18.27 1.44 0.20
C ALA A 37 17.45 0.98 -1.00
N THR A 38 17.82 -0.19 -1.51
CA THR A 38 17.23 -0.80 -2.70
C THR A 38 16.92 -2.27 -2.39
N GLY A 39 15.64 -2.62 -2.34
CA GLY A 39 15.17 -3.90 -1.80
C GLY A 39 13.69 -3.85 -1.40
N ALA A 40 13.25 -4.80 -0.57
CA ALA A 40 11.87 -4.88 -0.09
C ALA A 40 11.81 -4.94 1.44
N LEU A 41 10.88 -4.20 2.03
CA LEU A 41 10.51 -4.32 3.42
C LEU A 41 9.23 -5.14 3.53
N HIS A 42 9.32 -6.32 4.14
CA HIS A 42 8.21 -7.24 4.35
C HIS A 42 7.65 -7.12 5.76
N GLY A 43 6.33 -7.18 5.88
CA GLY A 43 5.63 -7.18 7.16
C GLY A 43 4.29 -7.93 7.11
N PRO A 44 3.59 -8.03 8.25
CA PRO A 44 2.35 -8.80 8.36
C PRO A 44 1.23 -8.27 7.46
N LEU A 45 1.18 -6.94 7.25
CA LEU A 45 0.13 -6.29 6.46
C LEU A 45 0.52 -6.07 5.00
N GLY A 46 1.70 -6.54 4.57
CA GLY A 46 2.15 -6.41 3.20
C GLY A 46 3.63 -6.04 3.08
N SER A 47 4.01 -5.61 1.88
CA SER A 47 5.40 -5.29 1.53
C SER A 47 5.51 -3.94 0.85
N LEU A 48 6.65 -3.28 1.03
CA LEU A 48 7.04 -2.05 0.33
C LEU A 48 8.36 -2.28 -0.40
N TYR A 49 8.42 -1.93 -1.67
CA TYR A 49 9.60 -2.08 -2.50
C TYR A 49 10.25 -0.72 -2.71
N LEU A 50 11.57 -0.66 -2.53
CA LEU A 50 12.37 0.55 -2.63
C LEU A 50 13.44 0.42 -3.71
N VAL A 51 13.68 1.51 -4.43
CA VAL A 51 14.82 1.71 -5.32
C VAL A 51 15.41 3.08 -5.01
N ASP A 52 16.69 3.10 -4.65
CA ASP A 52 17.43 4.32 -4.28
C ASP A 52 16.70 5.15 -3.19
N GLY A 53 16.10 4.45 -2.22
CA GLY A 53 15.33 5.04 -1.13
C GLY A 53 13.90 5.46 -1.47
N LEU A 54 13.48 5.42 -2.73
CA LEU A 54 12.12 5.75 -3.15
C LEU A 54 11.23 4.51 -3.22
N VAL A 55 9.97 4.62 -2.82
CA VAL A 55 9.02 3.51 -2.89
C VAL A 55 8.49 3.36 -4.32
N THR A 56 8.74 2.21 -4.93
CA THR A 56 8.36 1.91 -6.32
C THR A 56 7.24 0.90 -6.44
N ALA A 57 6.89 0.19 -5.36
CA ALA A 57 5.71 -0.66 -5.31
C ALA A 57 5.27 -0.93 -3.86
N ALA A 58 4.01 -1.32 -3.70
CA ALA A 58 3.46 -1.77 -2.44
C ALA A 58 2.45 -2.88 -2.71
N GLU A 59 2.44 -3.90 -1.86
CA GLU A 59 1.48 -5.00 -1.92
C GLU A 59 0.86 -5.19 -0.53
N SER A 60 -0.43 -5.51 -0.49
CA SER A 60 -1.13 -5.83 0.76
C SER A 60 -2.27 -6.81 0.49
N PRO A 61 -2.46 -7.85 1.31
CA PRO A 61 -3.64 -8.71 1.22
C PRO A 61 -4.94 -7.98 1.56
N ARG A 62 -4.88 -6.74 2.06
CA ARG A 62 -6.03 -5.89 2.37
C ARG A 62 -6.34 -4.86 1.29
N ALA A 63 -5.61 -4.88 0.18
CA ALA A 63 -5.87 -4.02 -0.98
C ALA A 63 -5.86 -4.84 -2.27
N PRO A 64 -6.57 -4.39 -3.33
CA PRO A 64 -6.41 -4.95 -4.66
C PRO A 64 -5.06 -4.53 -5.27
N GLY A 65 -4.39 -5.47 -5.93
CA GLY A 65 -3.22 -5.21 -6.76
C GLY A 65 -3.61 -4.86 -8.21
N LEU A 66 -2.63 -4.50 -9.04
CA LEU A 66 -2.87 -4.16 -10.45
C LEU A 66 -3.50 -5.34 -11.22
N ALA A 67 -3.05 -6.56 -10.91
CA ALA A 67 -3.62 -7.81 -11.43
C ALA A 67 -5.13 -7.91 -11.18
N ASP A 68 -5.55 -7.63 -9.95
CA ASP A 68 -6.95 -7.69 -9.53
C ASP A 68 -7.79 -6.66 -10.29
N LEU A 69 -7.26 -5.44 -10.46
CA LEU A 69 -7.95 -4.40 -11.22
C LEU A 69 -8.16 -4.80 -12.67
N LEU A 70 -7.10 -5.26 -13.35
CA LEU A 70 -7.15 -5.63 -14.77
C LEU A 70 -8.04 -6.85 -15.02
N THR A 71 -7.99 -7.83 -14.12
CA THR A 71 -8.81 -9.03 -14.22
C THR A 71 -10.28 -8.71 -13.91
N GLY A 72 -10.54 -7.97 -12.83
CA GLY A 72 -11.89 -7.60 -12.40
C GLY A 72 -12.63 -6.69 -13.40
N CYS A 73 -11.91 -5.83 -14.12
CA CYS A 73 -12.51 -5.03 -15.21
C CYS A 73 -12.51 -5.74 -16.59
N GLY A 74 -12.06 -6.99 -16.66
CA GLY A 74 -12.08 -7.80 -17.88
C GLY A 74 -11.05 -7.41 -18.95
N ARG A 75 -10.03 -6.61 -18.60
CA ARG A 75 -8.93 -6.25 -19.53
C ARG A 75 -7.95 -7.40 -19.76
N THR A 76 -7.87 -8.34 -18.84
CA THR A 76 -7.07 -9.57 -18.96
C THR A 76 -7.81 -10.73 -18.30
N THR A 77 -7.51 -11.96 -18.71
CA THR A 77 -7.93 -13.14 -17.96
C THR A 77 -6.91 -13.48 -16.88
N PRO A 78 -7.28 -14.25 -15.83
CA PRO A 78 -6.32 -14.74 -14.84
C PRO A 78 -5.19 -15.59 -15.46
N GLY A 79 -5.53 -16.38 -16.50
CA GLY A 79 -4.57 -17.23 -17.21
C GLY A 79 -3.54 -16.40 -17.98
N ASP A 80 -4.01 -15.41 -18.75
CA ASP A 80 -3.12 -14.51 -19.50
C ASP A 80 -2.22 -13.69 -18.56
N TRP A 81 -2.77 -13.25 -17.42
CA TRP A 81 -1.99 -12.54 -16.41
C TRP A 81 -0.90 -13.43 -15.81
N THR A 82 -1.22 -14.68 -15.47
CA THR A 82 -0.27 -15.64 -14.92
C THR A 82 0.87 -15.90 -15.92
N GLU A 83 0.53 -16.08 -17.19
CA GLU A 83 1.53 -16.27 -18.25
C GLU A 83 2.40 -15.03 -18.46
N LEU A 84 1.80 -13.84 -18.45
CA LEU A 84 2.52 -12.57 -18.58
C LEU A 84 3.49 -12.34 -17.41
N LEU A 85 3.07 -12.63 -16.17
CA LEU A 85 3.95 -12.63 -14.99
C LEU A 85 5.08 -13.65 -15.12
N ARG A 86 4.80 -14.86 -15.57
CA ARG A 86 5.81 -15.91 -15.74
C ARG A 86 6.89 -15.50 -16.75
N LEU A 87 6.49 -14.85 -17.85
CA LEU A 87 7.38 -14.46 -18.94
C LEU A 87 8.21 -13.21 -18.62
N HIS A 88 7.63 -12.21 -17.96
CA HIS A 88 8.23 -10.88 -17.79
C HIS A 88 8.53 -10.50 -16.34
N GLY A 89 7.97 -11.21 -15.36
CA GLY A 89 8.10 -10.94 -13.93
C GLY A 89 9.52 -11.10 -13.40
N PRO A 90 10.27 -12.17 -13.73
CA PRO A 90 11.64 -12.36 -13.26
C PRO A 90 12.60 -11.23 -13.65
N GLN A 91 12.33 -10.54 -14.77
CA GLN A 91 13.13 -9.42 -15.24
C GLN A 91 12.59 -8.07 -14.74
N GLY A 92 11.47 -8.05 -14.01
CA GLY A 92 10.81 -6.82 -13.60
C GLY A 92 10.28 -6.01 -14.78
N ARG A 93 9.76 -6.66 -15.84
CA ARG A 93 9.36 -6.00 -17.10
C ARG A 93 7.87 -6.11 -17.40
N VAL A 94 7.07 -6.48 -16.41
CA VAL A 94 5.62 -6.65 -16.59
C VAL A 94 4.94 -5.33 -16.97
N GLY A 95 5.34 -4.21 -16.38
CA GLY A 95 4.79 -2.89 -16.74
C GLY A 95 5.04 -2.54 -18.21
N GLU A 96 6.26 -2.76 -18.71
CA GLU A 96 6.60 -2.58 -20.13
C GLU A 96 5.76 -3.50 -21.02
N ALA A 97 5.66 -4.79 -20.67
CA ALA A 97 4.89 -5.76 -21.44
C ALA A 97 3.39 -5.40 -21.54
N LEU A 98 2.80 -4.81 -20.48
CA LEU A 98 1.42 -4.33 -20.52
C LEU A 98 1.22 -3.19 -21.52
N VAL A 99 2.22 -2.32 -21.66
CA VAL A 99 2.20 -1.21 -22.63
C VAL A 99 2.45 -1.71 -24.04
N ASP A 100 3.45 -2.58 -24.23
CA ASP A 100 3.81 -3.14 -25.53
C ASP A 100 2.66 -3.96 -26.14
N ARG A 101 1.94 -4.72 -25.30
CA ARG A 101 0.74 -5.47 -25.69
C ARG A 101 -0.53 -4.60 -25.77
N ARG A 102 -0.42 -3.28 -25.53
CA ARG A 102 -1.53 -2.32 -25.56
C ARG A 102 -2.69 -2.65 -24.61
N LEU A 103 -2.41 -3.38 -23.53
CA LEU A 103 -3.37 -3.60 -22.46
C LEU A 103 -3.57 -2.34 -21.61
N LEU A 104 -2.52 -1.52 -21.51
CA LEU A 104 -2.55 -0.21 -20.88
C LEU A 104 -1.74 0.80 -21.70
N THR A 105 -2.20 2.03 -21.77
CA THR A 105 -1.31 3.16 -22.08
C THR A 105 -0.34 3.40 -20.91
N ARG A 106 0.77 4.11 -21.17
CA ARG A 106 1.71 4.51 -20.09
C ARG A 106 1.01 5.29 -18.97
N GLY A 107 0.11 6.21 -19.33
CA GLY A 107 -0.64 7.00 -18.35
C GLY A 107 -1.61 6.15 -17.52
N GLU A 108 -2.31 5.20 -18.13
CA GLU A 108 -3.17 4.27 -17.39
C GLU A 108 -2.36 3.36 -16.46
N LEU A 109 -1.19 2.88 -16.91
CA LEU A 109 -0.28 2.10 -16.08
C LEU A 109 0.20 2.90 -14.87
N GLU A 110 0.64 4.14 -15.05
CA GLU A 110 1.10 4.99 -13.96
C GLU A 110 -0.03 5.31 -12.96
N LEU A 111 -1.21 5.67 -13.44
CA LEU A 111 -2.38 5.96 -12.60
C LEU A 111 -2.84 4.71 -11.83
N GLY A 112 -2.94 3.56 -12.51
CA GLY A 112 -3.31 2.29 -11.89
C GLY A 112 -2.30 1.86 -10.84
N HIS A 113 -1.01 1.93 -11.19
CA HIS A 113 0.10 1.60 -10.29
C HIS A 113 0.10 2.48 -9.04
N LEU A 114 0.05 3.81 -9.18
CA LEU A 114 0.00 4.73 -8.04
C LEU A 114 -1.24 4.49 -7.18
N GLY A 115 -2.39 4.23 -7.81
CA GLY A 115 -3.62 3.87 -7.11
C GLY A 115 -3.45 2.65 -6.21
N THR A 116 -2.94 1.54 -6.77
CA THR A 116 -2.70 0.29 -6.03
C THR A 116 -1.60 0.45 -4.97
N LEU A 117 -0.56 1.24 -5.27
CA LEU A 117 0.54 1.51 -4.34
C LEU A 117 0.01 2.25 -3.10
N PHE A 118 -0.78 3.31 -3.28
CA PHE A 118 -1.34 4.05 -2.15
C PHE A 118 -2.41 3.25 -1.39
N ASP A 119 -3.17 2.38 -2.09
CA ASP A 119 -4.14 1.48 -1.45
C ASP A 119 -3.43 0.47 -0.54
N ALA A 120 -2.39 -0.20 -1.03
CA ALA A 120 -1.60 -1.14 -0.24
C ALA A 120 -0.84 -0.45 0.90
N ALA A 121 -0.18 0.68 0.61
CA ALA A 121 0.59 1.43 1.60
C ALA A 121 -0.27 1.96 2.76
N TYR A 122 -1.55 2.29 2.52
CA TYR A 122 -2.48 2.66 3.59
C TYR A 122 -2.55 1.58 4.67
N PHE A 123 -2.63 0.30 4.28
CA PHE A 123 -2.68 -0.81 5.22
C PHE A 123 -1.32 -1.16 5.79
N VAL A 124 -0.26 -1.21 4.97
CA VAL A 124 1.09 -1.52 5.46
C VAL A 124 1.53 -0.51 6.53
N LEU A 125 1.30 0.79 6.32
CA LEU A 125 1.68 1.83 7.27
C LEU A 125 0.72 1.95 8.47
N ALA A 126 -0.43 1.27 8.45
CA ALA A 126 -1.36 1.23 9.57
C ALA A 126 -0.99 0.20 10.64
N ASP A 127 0.00 -0.67 10.38
CA ASP A 127 0.49 -1.64 11.36
C ASP A 127 1.19 -0.95 12.53
N ARG A 128 0.39 -0.63 13.56
CA ARG A 128 0.86 -0.06 14.84
C ARG A 128 1.12 -1.13 15.90
N ALA A 129 0.63 -2.36 15.67
CA ALA A 129 0.66 -3.43 16.65
C ALA A 129 2.06 -4.05 16.79
N GLY A 130 2.96 -3.79 15.83
CA GLY A 130 4.32 -4.30 15.87
C GLY A 130 4.35 -5.76 15.48
N GLY A 131 4.60 -6.02 14.19
CA GLY A 131 5.04 -7.31 13.71
C GLY A 131 6.54 -7.31 13.44
N THR A 132 7.09 -8.49 13.15
CA THR A 132 8.47 -8.58 12.65
C THR A 132 8.52 -8.07 11.23
N TRP A 133 9.30 -7.02 11.00
CA TRP A 133 9.62 -6.56 9.65
C TRP A 133 10.96 -7.11 9.22
N ARG A 134 11.03 -7.61 7.98
CA ARG A 134 12.26 -8.13 7.39
C ARG A 134 12.59 -7.31 6.16
N TYR A 135 13.79 -6.75 6.13
CA TYR A 135 14.34 -6.15 4.92
C TYR A 135 15.04 -7.23 4.09
N GLU A 136 14.72 -7.27 2.80
CA GLU A 136 15.36 -8.11 1.80
C GLU A 136 16.12 -7.21 0.81
N PRO A 137 17.45 -7.16 0.89
CA PRO A 137 18.26 -6.42 -0.07
C PRO A 137 18.02 -6.93 -1.49
N ASP A 138 18.07 -6.03 -2.46
CA ASP A 138 18.01 -6.34 -3.89
C ASP A 138 16.72 -7.00 -4.42
N ALA A 139 15.74 -7.26 -3.55
CA ALA A 139 14.40 -7.62 -3.99
C ALA A 139 13.80 -6.51 -4.88
N ARG A 140 13.18 -6.93 -5.98
CA ARG A 140 12.51 -6.05 -6.95
C ARG A 140 11.08 -6.52 -7.14
N HIS A 141 10.20 -5.56 -7.34
CA HIS A 141 8.82 -5.86 -7.70
C HIS A 141 8.76 -6.25 -9.18
N TRP A 142 7.97 -7.27 -9.49
CA TRP A 142 7.80 -7.84 -10.85
C TRP A 142 7.33 -6.79 -11.89
N LEU A 143 6.68 -5.71 -11.44
CA LEU A 143 6.15 -4.66 -12.32
C LEU A 143 7.26 -3.86 -13.03
N GLY A 144 8.42 -3.71 -12.40
CA GLY A 144 9.47 -2.81 -12.89
C GLY A 144 9.28 -1.35 -12.49
N ALA A 145 10.11 -0.50 -13.07
CA ALA A 145 10.09 0.94 -12.82
C ALA A 145 8.92 1.60 -13.57
N VAL A 146 7.87 1.99 -12.84
CA VAL A 146 6.73 2.74 -13.38
C VAL A 146 6.70 4.15 -12.80
N ALA A 147 6.60 4.27 -11.48
CA ALA A 147 6.72 5.53 -10.76
C ALA A 147 7.41 5.30 -9.41
N ALA A 148 7.93 6.38 -8.84
CA ALA A 148 8.61 6.35 -7.55
C ALA A 148 8.00 7.40 -6.62
N VAL A 149 7.80 7.03 -5.35
CA VAL A 149 7.13 7.86 -4.34
C VAL A 149 8.04 8.03 -3.14
N ASP A 150 8.28 9.28 -2.78
CA ASP A 150 8.95 9.64 -1.54
C ASP A 150 8.20 9.07 -0.31
N PRO A 151 8.87 8.41 0.64
CA PRO A 151 8.22 7.84 1.83
C PRO A 151 7.45 8.84 2.68
N ALA A 152 7.91 10.10 2.77
CA ALA A 152 7.17 11.13 3.50
C ALA A 152 5.88 11.50 2.76
N ARG A 153 5.87 11.52 1.41
CA ARG A 153 4.63 11.64 0.61
C ARG A 153 3.70 10.46 0.87
N LEU A 154 4.22 9.23 0.91
CA LEU A 154 3.44 8.02 1.19
C LEU A 154 2.74 8.11 2.55
N ARG A 155 3.49 8.49 3.60
CA ARG A 155 2.95 8.71 4.96
C ARG A 155 1.86 9.78 4.98
N ARG A 156 2.10 10.94 4.36
CA ARG A 156 1.11 12.04 4.29
C ARG A 156 -0.19 11.60 3.62
N GLU A 157 -0.10 10.82 2.55
CA GLU A 157 -1.29 10.32 1.84
C GLU A 157 -2.04 9.26 2.66
N ALA A 158 -1.33 8.33 3.31
CA ALA A 158 -1.96 7.34 4.21
C ALA A 158 -2.73 8.02 5.35
N GLU A 159 -2.15 9.05 5.97
CA GLU A 159 -2.82 9.83 6.99
C GLU A 159 -4.01 10.65 6.45
N ARG A 160 -3.86 11.26 5.27
CA ARG A 160 -4.96 12.00 4.61
C ARG A 160 -6.15 11.06 4.37
N ARG A 161 -5.89 9.85 3.87
CA ARG A 161 -6.89 8.81 3.62
C ARG A 161 -7.58 8.38 4.92
N ARG A 162 -6.83 8.12 5.98
CA ARG A 162 -7.39 7.82 7.32
C ARG A 162 -8.32 8.93 7.80
N ARG A 163 -7.85 10.18 7.79
CA ARG A 163 -8.66 11.35 8.17
C ARG A 163 -9.93 11.49 7.31
N LEU A 164 -9.87 11.14 6.03
CA LEU A 164 -11.03 11.19 5.15
C LEU A 164 -12.07 10.13 5.52
N LEU A 165 -11.62 8.89 5.77
CA LEU A 165 -12.50 7.80 6.17
C LEU A 165 -13.11 8.04 7.55
N ASP A 166 -12.34 8.59 8.49
CA ASP A 166 -12.83 8.91 9.83
C ASP A 166 -13.91 10.00 9.81
N ARG A 167 -13.82 10.96 8.87
CA ARG A 167 -14.89 11.95 8.65
C ARG A 167 -16.16 11.36 8.03
N ILE A 168 -16.04 10.27 7.27
CA ILE A 168 -17.21 9.57 6.71
C ILE A 168 -17.89 8.80 7.83
N TRP A 169 -17.13 7.93 8.51
CA TRP A 169 -17.59 7.14 9.64
C TRP A 169 -16.37 6.66 10.46
N PRO A 170 -16.23 7.02 11.75
CA PRO A 170 -15.03 6.78 12.54
C PRO A 170 -14.95 5.35 13.12
N TRP A 171 -15.09 4.35 12.25
CA TRP A 171 -15.09 2.93 12.64
C TRP A 171 -14.10 2.13 11.76
N PRO A 172 -12.80 2.11 12.11
CA PRO A 172 -11.75 1.55 11.27
C PRO A 172 -11.88 0.04 10.99
N GLN A 173 -12.60 -0.69 11.84
CA GLN A 173 -12.88 -2.11 11.65
C GLN A 173 -13.64 -2.36 10.33
N LEU A 174 -14.44 -1.40 9.86
CA LEU A 174 -15.16 -1.51 8.59
C LEU A 174 -14.25 -1.60 7.36
N ASP A 175 -12.96 -1.27 7.49
CA ASP A 175 -12.01 -1.38 6.39
C ASP A 175 -11.65 -2.83 6.08
N THR A 176 -11.85 -3.73 7.04
CA THR A 176 -11.41 -5.14 6.97
C THR A 176 -12.48 -6.16 7.31
N GLU A 177 -13.58 -5.76 7.96
CA GLU A 177 -14.67 -6.66 8.29
C GLU A 177 -15.54 -7.02 7.07
N PRO A 178 -16.15 -8.22 7.03
CA PRO A 178 -17.10 -8.59 6.00
C PRO A 178 -18.29 -7.63 5.92
N VAL A 179 -18.63 -7.21 4.69
CA VAL A 179 -19.71 -6.26 4.44
C VAL A 179 -21.04 -6.99 4.44
N ARG A 180 -21.89 -6.65 5.42
CA ARG A 180 -23.25 -7.20 5.56
C ARG A 180 -24.27 -6.16 5.11
N PRO A 181 -25.13 -6.47 4.12
CA PRO A 181 -26.25 -5.60 3.80
C PRO A 181 -27.23 -5.61 4.98
N VAL A 182 -27.58 -4.43 5.47
CA VAL A 182 -28.65 -4.30 6.45
C VAL A 182 -29.96 -4.22 5.69
N GLU A 183 -30.89 -5.13 5.99
CA GLU A 183 -32.26 -5.01 5.51
C GLU A 183 -32.82 -3.66 5.97
N HIS A 184 -32.96 -2.73 5.01
CA HIS A 184 -33.57 -1.44 5.30
C HIS A 184 -35.04 -1.68 5.62
N ASN A 185 -35.40 -1.61 6.91
CA ASN A 185 -36.79 -1.44 7.34
C ASN A 185 -37.29 -0.09 6.80
N ARG A 186 -37.81 -0.13 5.58
CA ARG A 186 -38.64 0.84 4.84
C ARG A 186 -38.81 2.23 5.48
N ARG A 187 -37.72 2.95 5.68
CA ARG A 187 -37.75 4.41 5.59
C ARG A 187 -37.28 4.74 4.19
N PRO A 188 -38.13 5.31 3.31
CA PRO A 188 -37.68 5.74 2.01
C PRO A 188 -36.53 6.71 2.22
N SER A 189 -35.30 6.32 1.88
CA SER A 189 -34.27 7.32 1.69
C SER A 189 -34.72 8.16 0.50
N HIS A 190 -34.74 9.48 0.62
CA HIS A 190 -35.19 10.37 -0.46
C HIS A 190 -34.30 10.32 -1.71
N ARG A 191 -33.22 9.51 -1.69
CA ARG A 191 -32.33 9.32 -2.83
C ARG A 191 -31.90 7.85 -2.94
N PRO A 192 -32.19 7.18 -4.07
CA PRO A 192 -31.68 5.83 -4.29
C PRO A 192 -30.16 5.84 -4.34
N PRO A 193 -29.48 4.75 -3.93
CA PRO A 193 -28.04 4.64 -4.06
C PRO A 193 -27.61 4.86 -5.53
N GLY A 194 -26.49 5.54 -5.73
CA GLY A 194 -25.88 5.65 -7.06
C GLY A 194 -25.47 4.27 -7.59
N ARG A 195 -25.30 4.14 -8.92
CA ARG A 195 -24.94 2.87 -9.61
C ARG A 195 -23.79 2.14 -8.92
N ARG A 196 -22.73 2.87 -8.56
CA ARG A 196 -21.54 2.35 -7.88
C ARG A 196 -21.85 1.65 -6.55
N ARG A 197 -22.73 2.23 -5.73
CA ARG A 197 -23.11 1.66 -4.42
C ARG A 197 -24.09 0.49 -4.57
N ARG A 198 -24.97 0.53 -5.57
CA ARG A 198 -25.84 -0.62 -5.90
C ARG A 198 -25.01 -1.86 -6.20
N GLU A 199 -24.03 -1.76 -7.09
CA GLU A 199 -23.16 -2.89 -7.39
C GLU A 199 -22.42 -3.43 -6.16
N LEU A 200 -22.01 -2.57 -5.22
CA LEU A 200 -21.44 -3.04 -3.95
C LEU A 200 -22.45 -3.82 -3.11
N LEU A 201 -23.68 -3.33 -3.01
CA LEU A 201 -24.77 -4.00 -2.28
C LEU A 201 -25.15 -5.33 -2.94
N ASP A 202 -25.15 -5.40 -4.27
CA ASP A 202 -25.48 -6.61 -5.03
C ASP A 202 -24.47 -7.74 -4.79
N HIS A 203 -23.23 -7.41 -4.38
CA HIS A 203 -22.17 -8.38 -4.09
C HIS A 203 -21.82 -8.51 -2.59
N ALA A 204 -22.43 -7.70 -1.73
CA ALA A 204 -22.26 -7.76 -0.28
C ALA A 204 -23.02 -8.96 0.28
N ASP A 205 -22.30 -10.05 0.53
CA ASP A 205 -22.85 -11.34 0.98
C ASP A 205 -22.60 -11.63 2.46
N GLY A 206 -22.06 -10.66 3.22
CA GLY A 206 -21.68 -10.83 4.61
C GLY A 206 -20.41 -11.65 4.82
N ARG A 207 -19.70 -12.04 3.75
CA ARG A 207 -18.43 -12.77 3.78
C ARG A 207 -17.30 -11.98 3.15
N ARG A 208 -17.56 -11.24 2.08
CA ARG A 208 -16.56 -10.40 1.39
C ARG A 208 -16.24 -9.14 2.19
N THR A 209 -14.94 -8.89 2.38
CA THR A 209 -14.42 -7.62 2.91
C THR A 209 -14.46 -6.52 1.84
N PRO A 210 -14.23 -5.24 2.19
CA PRO A 210 -14.07 -4.18 1.19
C PRO A 210 -12.98 -4.49 0.15
N ALA A 211 -11.88 -5.13 0.56
CA ALA A 211 -10.81 -5.55 -0.33
C ALA A 211 -11.30 -6.60 -1.34
N ASP A 212 -12.06 -7.60 -0.88
CA ASP A 212 -12.60 -8.65 -1.76
C ASP A 212 -13.60 -8.09 -2.76
N LEU A 213 -14.46 -7.16 -2.32
CA LEU A 213 -15.38 -6.45 -3.21
C LEU A 213 -14.62 -5.59 -4.23
N ALA A 214 -13.54 -4.93 -3.82
CA ALA A 214 -12.70 -4.13 -4.71
C ALA A 214 -12.04 -4.99 -5.80
N ARG A 215 -11.52 -6.18 -5.44
CA ARG A 215 -10.97 -7.14 -6.39
C ARG A 215 -12.02 -7.64 -7.38
N LEU A 216 -13.17 -8.08 -6.86
CA LEU A 216 -14.26 -8.60 -7.68
C LEU A 216 -14.74 -7.57 -8.70
N LEU A 217 -14.83 -6.31 -8.30
CA LEU A 217 -15.35 -5.22 -9.13
C LEU A 217 -14.27 -4.54 -9.99
N GLY A 218 -13.00 -4.91 -9.85
CA GLY A 218 -11.88 -4.24 -10.52
C GLY A 218 -11.76 -2.75 -10.13
N ARG A 219 -11.95 -2.43 -8.84
CA ARG A 219 -11.99 -1.05 -8.31
C ARG A 219 -10.89 -0.78 -7.30
N SER A 220 -10.57 0.50 -7.11
CA SER A 220 -9.70 0.92 -6.00
C SER A 220 -10.25 0.45 -4.65
N GLY A 221 -9.37 -0.12 -3.83
CA GLY A 221 -9.66 -0.54 -2.46
C GLY A 221 -10.11 0.64 -1.61
N PHE A 222 -9.36 1.75 -1.63
CA PHE A 222 -9.76 2.95 -0.88
C PHE A 222 -11.12 3.49 -1.31
N GLY A 223 -11.38 3.47 -2.62
CA GLY A 223 -12.68 3.87 -3.15
C GLY A 223 -13.82 3.01 -2.59
N VAL A 224 -13.68 1.69 -2.63
CA VAL A 224 -14.70 0.77 -2.12
C VAL A 224 -14.87 0.92 -0.60
N THR A 225 -13.78 1.02 0.16
CA THR A 225 -13.86 1.28 1.60
C THR A 225 -14.61 2.58 1.92
N ALA A 226 -14.36 3.64 1.16
CA ALA A 226 -15.08 4.91 1.33
C ALA A 226 -16.57 4.81 0.98
N ASP A 227 -16.97 3.90 0.07
CA ASP A 227 -18.39 3.65 -0.20
C ASP A 227 -19.05 2.82 0.91
N VAL A 228 -18.34 1.82 1.45
CA VAL A 228 -18.83 0.98 2.56
C VAL A 228 -19.08 1.80 3.82
N ARG A 229 -18.23 2.79 4.10
CA ARG A 229 -18.41 3.68 5.27
C ARG A 229 -19.57 4.69 5.12
N ARG A 230 -20.17 4.86 3.93
CA ARG A 230 -21.23 5.86 3.66
C ARG A 230 -22.62 5.26 3.59
#